data_AF-A0A398D7D7-F1
#
_entry.id   AF-A0A398D7D7-F1
#
_cell.length_a   1.000
_cell.length_b   1.000
_cell.length_c   1.000
_cell.angle_alpha   90.00
_cell.angle_beta   90.00
_cell.angle_gamma   90.00
#
_symmetry.space_group_name_H-M   'P 1'
#
loop_
_entity.id
_entity.type
_entity.pdbx_description
1 polymer ?
#
loop_
_entity_poly.entity_id
_entity_poly.type
_entity_poly.pdbx_seq_one_letter_code
_entity_poly.pdbx_strand_id
1 'polypeptide(L)'
;ATVLGKLLHHKGWFYAVVGPVAKAVDSDKVMPYDACLVPGPLDVEASVAALARKGARISVVDVNDVSGAEILGSTAGIDEDWLRRSLEDNPAGNDDSMTPIVVVMLE
;
A
#
# COMPACT_ATOMS: atom_id res chain seq x y z
N ALA A 1 -19.08 7.82 17.68
CA ALA A 1 -18.75 6.63 18.48
C ALA A 1 -17.38 6.80 19.16
N THR A 2 -17.16 7.90 19.89
CA THR A 2 -15.82 8.49 20.04
C THR A 2 -15.24 8.41 21.46
N VAL A 3 -15.98 7.89 22.44
CA VAL A 3 -15.51 7.85 23.84
C VAL A 3 -15.15 6.43 24.30
N LEU A 4 -15.88 5.40 23.85
CA LEU A 4 -15.64 4.02 24.28
C LEU A 4 -14.38 3.39 23.66
N GLY A 5 -14.02 3.76 22.42
CA GLY A 5 -12.85 3.21 21.72
C GLY A 5 -11.49 3.69 22.29
N LYS A 6 -11.43 4.89 22.88
CA LYS A 6 -10.21 5.43 23.49
C LYS A 6 -9.80 4.71 24.79
N LEU A 7 -10.74 4.07 25.48
CA LEU A 7 -10.47 3.37 26.75
C LEU A 7 -9.88 1.97 26.53
N LEU A 8 -10.02 1.39 25.33
CA LEU A 8 -9.66 0.00 25.06
C LEU A 8 -8.27 -0.20 24.45
N HIS A 9 -7.45 0.85 24.26
CA HIS A 9 -6.04 0.78 23.80
C HIS A 9 -5.74 -0.06 22.53
N HIS A 10 -6.77 -0.54 21.82
CA HIS A 10 -6.60 -1.29 20.58
C HIS A 10 -6.53 -0.32 19.40
N LYS A 11 -5.32 -0.11 18.88
CA LYS A 11 -5.09 0.56 17.60
C LYS A 11 -5.84 -0.20 16.50
N GLY A 12 -6.63 0.49 15.67
CA GLY A 12 -7.21 -0.09 14.44
C GLY A 12 -8.74 -0.22 14.36
N TRP A 13 -9.51 0.29 15.33
CA TRP A 13 -10.99 0.29 15.26
C TRP A 13 -11.54 1.05 14.05
N PHE A 14 -10.84 2.07 13.56
CA PHE A 14 -11.22 2.78 12.34
C PHE A 14 -11.22 1.84 11.12
N TYR A 15 -10.19 1.00 10.98
CA TYR A 15 -10.07 0.05 9.88
C TYR A 15 -11.06 -1.12 9.97
N ALA A 16 -11.42 -1.54 11.19
CA ALA A 16 -12.42 -2.58 11.42
C ALA A 16 -13.85 -2.14 11.06
N VAL A 17 -14.15 -0.83 11.16
CA VAL A 17 -15.50 -0.29 10.97
C VAL A 17 -15.75 0.21 9.54
N VAL A 18 -14.73 0.80 8.88
CA VAL A 18 -14.92 1.44 7.56
C VAL A 18 -14.55 0.49 6.39
N GLY A 19 -13.99 -0.68 6.67
CA GLY A 19 -13.69 -1.70 5.66
C GLY A 19 -12.46 -1.38 4.79
N PRO A 20 -12.02 -2.31 3.93
CA PRO A 20 -10.77 -2.20 3.16
C PRO A 20 -10.70 -0.95 2.28
N VAL A 21 -11.84 -0.48 1.78
CA VAL A 21 -11.96 0.65 0.86
C VAL A 21 -11.58 1.99 1.53
N ALA A 22 -11.81 2.15 2.83
CA ALA A 22 -11.44 3.38 3.54
C ALA A 22 -10.01 3.37 4.09
N LYS A 23 -9.34 2.21 4.04
CA LYS A 23 -7.93 2.08 4.39
C LYS A 23 -7.03 2.68 3.30
N ALA A 24 -7.50 2.66 2.06
CA ALA A 24 -6.76 3.09 0.88
C ALA A 24 -7.17 4.49 0.38
N VAL A 25 -7.49 5.41 1.30
CA VAL A 25 -7.66 6.83 0.95
C VAL A 25 -6.31 7.49 1.14
N ASP A 26 -5.53 7.52 0.05
CA ASP A 26 -4.26 8.22 -0.03
C ASP A 26 -4.48 9.74 0.10
N SER A 27 -3.63 10.45 0.84
CA SER A 27 -3.69 11.91 1.01
C SER A 27 -2.80 12.67 0.04
N ASP A 28 -1.79 12.02 -0.54
CA ASP A 28 -0.68 12.71 -1.18
C ASP A 28 -0.86 12.70 -2.70
N LYS A 29 -1.76 13.59 -3.14
CA LYS A 29 -2.23 13.65 -4.53
C LYS A 29 -1.73 14.90 -5.25
N VAL A 30 -1.42 14.70 -6.53
CA VAL A 30 -1.04 15.78 -7.44
C VAL A 30 -2.25 16.47 -8.06
N MET A 31 -2.14 17.79 -8.27
CA MET A 31 -3.14 18.59 -8.98
C MET A 31 -3.34 18.04 -10.42
N PRO A 32 -4.59 17.94 -10.93
CA PRO A 32 -5.86 18.48 -10.40
C PRO A 32 -6.69 17.47 -9.58
N TYR A 33 -6.10 16.34 -9.19
CA TYR A 33 -6.80 15.25 -8.50
C TYR A 33 -6.63 15.30 -6.97
N ASP A 34 -6.04 16.39 -6.46
CA ASP A 34 -5.80 16.66 -5.04
C ASP A 34 -7.07 16.65 -4.19
N ALA A 35 -8.21 17.02 -4.79
CA ALA A 35 -9.52 16.95 -4.16
C ALA A 35 -10.25 15.60 -4.34
N CYS A 36 -9.70 14.67 -5.14
CA CYS A 36 -10.33 13.38 -5.41
C CYS A 36 -10.00 12.36 -4.32
N LEU A 37 -10.91 11.42 -4.07
CA LEU A 37 -10.59 10.19 -3.36
C LEU A 37 -10.15 9.16 -4.40
N VAL A 38 -8.97 8.58 -4.22
CA VAL A 38 -8.49 7.49 -5.05
C VAL A 38 -8.72 6.21 -4.24
N PRO A 39 -9.60 5.30 -4.67
CA PRO A 39 -9.74 4.03 -4.01
C PRO A 39 -8.49 3.17 -4.27
N GLY A 40 -8.15 2.32 -3.31
CA GLY A 40 -7.17 1.27 -3.52
C GLY A 40 -7.54 0.36 -4.71
N PRO A 41 -6.56 -0.39 -5.23
CA PRO A 41 -6.77 -1.29 -6.36
C PRO A 41 -7.84 -2.35 -6.06
N LEU A 42 -8.80 -2.51 -7.00
CA LEU A 42 -9.98 -3.35 -6.80
C LEU A 42 -9.69 -4.86 -6.80
N ASP A 43 -8.76 -5.30 -7.65
CA ASP A 43 -8.41 -6.72 -7.82
C ASP A 43 -6.90 -6.87 -8.04
N VAL A 44 -6.16 -6.75 -6.95
CA VAL A 44 -4.70 -6.87 -6.94
C VAL A 44 -4.27 -8.27 -7.38
N GLU A 45 -4.94 -9.31 -6.88
CA GLU A 45 -4.60 -10.69 -7.20
C GLU A 45 -4.71 -10.98 -8.70
N ALA A 46 -5.82 -10.58 -9.35
CA ALA A 46 -5.98 -10.77 -10.79
C ALA A 46 -4.92 -9.98 -11.59
N SER A 47 -4.59 -8.76 -11.14
CA SER A 47 -3.58 -7.91 -11.77
C SER A 47 -2.19 -8.54 -11.69
N VAL A 48 -1.79 -8.98 -10.50
CA VAL A 48 -0.53 -9.69 -10.25
C VAL A 48 -0.47 -10.99 -11.06
N ALA A 49 -1.54 -11.80 -11.07
CA ALA A 49 -1.60 -13.04 -11.84
C ALA A 49 -1.52 -12.81 -13.36
N ALA A 50 -2.10 -11.72 -13.86
CA ALA A 50 -2.00 -11.35 -15.28
C ALA A 50 -0.58 -10.94 -15.68
N LEU A 51 0.12 -10.22 -14.81
CA LEU A 51 1.51 -9.82 -15.03
C LEU A 51 2.48 -11.01 -14.88
N ALA A 52 2.25 -11.88 -13.90
CA ALA A 52 3.02 -13.12 -13.72
C ALA A 52 2.98 -13.99 -14.99
N ARG A 53 1.81 -14.13 -15.63
CA ARG A 53 1.66 -14.87 -16.89
C ARG A 53 2.45 -14.29 -18.06
N LYS A 54 2.85 -13.02 -17.97
CA LYS A 54 3.73 -12.35 -18.95
C LYS A 54 5.21 -12.43 -18.56
N GLY A 55 5.55 -13.16 -17.49
CA GLY A 55 6.91 -13.33 -16.99
C GLY A 55 7.38 -12.22 -16.06
N ALA A 56 6.51 -11.30 -15.63
CA ALA A 56 6.88 -10.28 -14.67
C ALA A 56 6.96 -10.85 -13.24
N ARG A 57 7.92 -10.37 -12.46
CA ARG A 57 8.03 -10.61 -11.02
C ARG A 57 7.74 -9.27 -10.33
N ILE A 58 6.58 -9.16 -9.70
CA ILE A 58 6.04 -7.88 -9.22
C ILE A 58 5.34 -8.05 -7.88
N SER A 59 5.41 -7.00 -7.05
CA SER A 59 4.58 -6.81 -5.87
C SER A 59 3.87 -5.47 -5.96
N VAL A 60 2.58 -5.46 -5.63
CA VAL A 60 1.82 -4.24 -5.42
C VAL A 60 1.92 -3.91 -3.94
N VAL A 61 2.39 -2.69 -3.65
CA VAL A 61 2.69 -2.24 -2.29
C VAL A 61 1.99 -0.92 -2.04
N ASP A 62 1.53 -0.73 -0.81
CA ASP A 62 1.03 0.53 -0.28
C ASP A 62 2.04 1.00 0.77
N VAL A 63 2.79 2.06 0.46
CA VAL A 63 3.94 2.51 1.25
C VAL A 63 3.66 3.90 1.80
N ASN A 64 3.83 4.06 3.10
CA ASN A 64 3.59 5.30 3.83
C ASN A 64 4.75 5.59 4.78
N ASP A 65 5.13 6.86 4.90
CA ASP A 65 6.26 7.28 5.76
C ASP A 65 6.06 6.98 7.26
N VAL A 66 4.80 6.89 7.71
CA VAL A 66 4.46 6.72 9.13
C VAL A 66 4.17 5.26 9.49
N SER A 67 3.53 4.52 8.59
CA SER A 67 3.10 3.13 8.83
C SER A 67 3.93 2.07 8.11
N GLY A 68 4.92 2.49 7.31
CA GLY A 68 5.78 1.61 6.52
C GLY A 68 5.07 1.04 5.30
N ALA A 69 5.54 -0.13 4.84
CA ALA A 69 5.04 -0.81 3.65
C ALA A 69 4.04 -1.92 3.98
N GLU A 70 2.88 -1.90 3.32
CA GLU A 70 1.93 -3.00 3.27
C GLU A 70 2.00 -3.67 1.88
N ILE A 71 2.12 -5.00 1.88
CA ILE A 71 2.11 -5.77 0.64
C ILE A 71 0.65 -6.13 0.33
N LEU A 72 0.13 -5.62 -0.78
CA LEU A 72 -1.25 -5.89 -1.21
C LEU A 72 -1.35 -7.18 -2.05
N GLY A 73 -0.26 -7.56 -2.72
CA GLY A 73 -0.17 -8.84 -3.42
C GLY A 73 1.12 -8.96 -4.24
N SER A 74 1.63 -10.18 -4.35
CA SER A 74 2.91 -10.46 -5.01
C SER A 74 2.83 -11.67 -5.93
N THR A 75 3.67 -11.67 -6.96
CA THR A 75 3.92 -12.89 -7.73
C THR A 75 4.59 -13.95 -6.85
N ALA A 76 4.32 -15.22 -7.12
CA ALA A 76 4.86 -16.33 -6.34
C ALA A 76 6.41 -16.31 -6.26
N GLY A 77 6.93 -16.63 -5.06
CA GLY A 77 8.37 -16.70 -4.80
C GLY A 77 9.05 -15.36 -4.50
N ILE A 78 8.30 -14.26 -4.37
CA ILE A 78 8.83 -13.02 -3.78
C ILE A 78 8.92 -13.17 -2.26
N ASP A 79 10.04 -12.72 -1.69
CA ASP A 79 10.20 -12.58 -0.23
C ASP A 79 9.55 -11.27 0.22
N GLU A 80 8.28 -11.37 0.66
CA GLU A 80 7.50 -10.23 1.10
C GLU A 80 8.02 -9.59 2.40
N ASP A 81 8.67 -10.37 3.27
CA ASP A 81 9.21 -9.86 4.53
C ASP A 81 10.50 -9.08 4.32
N TRP A 82 11.35 -9.51 3.38
CA TRP A 82 12.45 -8.69 2.88
C TRP A 82 11.92 -7.41 2.25
N LEU A 83 10.98 -7.51 1.30
CA LEU A 83 10.46 -6.36 0.58
C LEU A 83 9.83 -5.32 1.53
N ARG A 84 9.06 -5.78 2.53
CA ARG A 84 8.47 -4.91 3.55
C ARG A 84 9.52 -4.12 4.32
N ARG A 85 10.61 -4.76 4.74
CA ARG A 85 11.71 -4.11 5.46
C ARG A 85 12.50 -3.16 4.56
N SER A 86 12.71 -3.53 3.30
CA SER A 86 13.41 -2.70 2.32
C SER A 86 12.66 -1.42 1.94
N LEU A 87 11.36 -1.36 2.21
CA LEU A 87 10.50 -0.22 1.89
C LEU A 87 9.91 0.45 3.15
N GLU A 88 10.35 0.07 4.36
CA GLU A 88 9.76 0.53 5.63
C GLU A 88 9.86 2.05 5.81
N ASP A 89 10.92 2.67 5.31
CA ASP A 89 11.19 4.09 5.37
C ASP A 89 10.85 4.85 4.08
N ASN A 90 10.07 4.23 3.19
CA ASN A 90 9.65 4.78 1.90
C ASN A 90 10.82 5.41 1.08
N PRO A 91 11.87 4.64 0.77
CA PRO A 91 13.12 5.20 0.24
C PRO A 91 12.99 5.83 -1.16
N ALA A 92 11.95 5.45 -1.90
CA ALA A 92 11.68 5.99 -3.23
C ALA A 92 10.96 7.34 -3.19
N GLY A 93 10.18 7.60 -2.13
CA GLY A 93 9.33 8.78 -1.98
C GLY A 93 8.16 8.79 -2.98
N ASN A 94 6.94 8.95 -2.49
CA ASN A 94 5.74 8.84 -3.34
C ASN A 94 5.18 10.20 -3.77
N ASP A 95 5.31 11.23 -2.93
CA ASP A 95 4.72 12.57 -3.07
C ASP A 95 5.27 13.36 -4.27
N ASP A 96 6.10 14.37 -4.01
CA ASP A 96 6.68 15.24 -5.05
C ASP A 96 7.59 14.47 -6.03
N SER A 97 8.14 13.34 -5.57
CA SER A 97 9.02 12.48 -6.35
C SER A 97 8.28 11.69 -7.44
N MET A 98 6.96 11.48 -7.29
CA MET A 98 6.11 10.79 -8.26
C MET A 98 6.71 9.46 -8.74
N THR A 99 7.04 8.55 -7.81
CA THR A 99 7.71 7.26 -8.12
C THR A 99 6.78 6.03 -8.02
N PRO A 100 5.73 5.91 -8.86
CA PRO A 100 4.75 4.82 -8.74
C PRO A 100 5.30 3.43 -9.09
N ILE A 101 6.52 3.34 -9.63
CA ILE A 101 7.18 2.09 -10.01
C ILE A 101 8.62 2.12 -9.49
N VAL A 102 8.94 1.15 -8.63
CA VAL A 102 10.27 0.97 -8.04
C VAL A 102 10.83 -0.37 -8.51
N VAL A 103 12.08 -0.35 -8.98
CA VAL A 103 12.83 -1.59 -9.29
C VAL A 103 13.70 -1.91 -8.09
N VAL A 104 13.45 -3.07 -7.48
CA VAL A 104 14.25 -3.59 -6.37
C VAL A 104 15.23 -4.64 -6.86
N MET A 105 16.49 -4.52 -6.45
CA MET A 105 17.53 -5.47 -6.77
C MET A 105 17.75 -6.37 -5.55
N LEU A 106 17.64 -7.68 -5.73
CA LEU A 106 18.02 -8.66 -4.72
C LEU A 106 19.55 -8.80 -4.75
N GLU A 107 20.19 -8.63 -3.60
CA GLU A 107 21.61 -9.00 -3.40
C GLU A 107 21.80 -10.52 -3.36
#